data_AF-A0A5C5WGW6-F1
#
_entry.id   AF-A0A5C5WGW6-F1
#
_cell.length_a   1.000
_cell.length_b   1.000
_cell.length_c   1.000
_cell.angle_alpha   90.00
_cell.angle_beta   90.00
_cell.angle_gamma   90.00
#
_symmetry.space_group_name_H-M   'P 1'
#
loop_
_entity.id
_entity.type
_entity.pdbx_description
1 polymer ?
#
loop_
_entity_poly.entity_id
_entity_poly.type
_entity_poly.pdbx_seq_one_letter_code
_entity_poly.pdbx_strand_id
1 'polypeptide(L)'
;MTPKMKGANVSDMLLRDTDPDELVAAIAKAVAIALASTLEASREPLIVDGNEMARLASVSSATLDRLRRSGSIPSFLVGSSRRYQPDEVIAALIEASASNIGGDSRG
;
A
#
# COMPACT_ATOMS: atom_id res chain seq x y z
N MET A 1 1.92 61.36 21.25
CA MET A 1 2.75 60.44 20.45
C MET A 1 2.44 59.03 20.91
N THR A 2 1.40 58.41 20.33
CA THR A 2 0.90 57.09 20.74
C THR A 2 1.66 55.99 19.99
N PRO A 3 2.23 54.99 20.66
CA PRO A 3 2.91 53.90 19.98
C PRO A 3 1.88 52.99 19.29
N LYS A 4 2.01 52.81 17.97
CA LYS A 4 1.26 51.81 17.21
C LYS A 4 1.73 50.42 17.63
N MET A 5 0.90 49.67 18.34
CA MET A 5 1.11 48.23 18.53
C MET A 5 0.91 47.54 17.18
N LYS A 6 2.02 47.10 16.59
CA LYS A 6 2.06 46.25 15.41
C LYS A 6 1.40 44.93 15.80
N GLY A 7 0.23 44.62 15.23
CA GLY A 7 -0.53 43.42 15.57
C GLY A 7 0.35 42.19 15.45
N ALA A 8 0.57 41.50 16.56
CA ALA A 8 1.19 40.19 16.56
C ALA A 8 0.33 39.29 15.67
N ASN A 9 0.92 38.78 14.59
CA ASN A 9 0.22 37.95 13.64
C ASN A 9 -0.12 36.64 14.38
N VAL A 10 -1.40 36.25 14.42
CA VAL A 10 -1.87 35.08 15.19
C VAL A 10 -1.09 33.81 14.80
N SER A 11 -0.68 33.70 13.54
CA SER A 11 0.19 32.64 13.04
C SER A 11 1.57 32.60 13.72
N ASP A 12 2.16 33.76 14.01
CA ASP A 12 3.47 33.88 14.67
C ASP A 12 3.40 33.55 16.16
N MET A 13 2.20 33.64 16.75
CA MET A 13 1.94 33.25 18.13
C MET A 13 1.64 31.75 18.25
N LEU A 14 0.86 31.18 17.33
CA LEU A 14 0.53 29.75 17.30
C LEU A 14 1.74 28.85 17.01
N LEU A 15 2.68 29.32 16.17
CA LEU A 15 3.89 28.58 15.84
C LEU A 15 4.91 28.51 16.99
N ARG A 16 4.82 29.39 18.00
CA ARG A 16 5.75 29.40 19.14
C ARG A 16 5.41 28.38 20.22
N ASP A 17 4.12 28.06 20.36
CA ASP A 17 3.62 27.14 21.40
C ASP A 17 3.42 25.71 20.86
N THR A 18 3.79 25.47 19.61
CA THR A 18 3.68 24.14 18.97
C THR A 18 5.05 23.48 18.93
N ASP A 19 5.14 22.22 19.35
CA ASP A 19 6.34 21.42 19.15
C ASP A 19 6.59 21.25 17.64
N PRO A 20 7.76 21.70 17.12
CA PRO A 20 8.08 21.56 15.71
C PRO A 20 8.00 20.13 15.19
N ASP A 21 8.38 19.14 15.99
CA ASP A 21 8.40 17.73 15.58
C ASP A 21 6.98 17.16 15.49
N GLU A 22 6.10 17.55 16.42
CA GLU A 22 4.68 17.19 16.40
C GLU A 22 3.98 17.83 15.19
N LEU A 23 4.27 19.10 14.91
CA LEU A 23 3.74 19.81 13.75
C LEU A 23 4.19 19.14 12.44
N VAL A 24 5.47 18.78 12.33
CA VAL A 24 6.01 18.07 11.17
C VAL A 24 5.35 16.71 11.00
N ALA A 25 5.18 15.94 12.07
CA ALA A 25 4.51 14.64 12.02
C ALA A 25 3.04 14.77 11.58
N ALA A 26 2.32 15.78 12.09
CA ALA A 26 0.94 16.05 11.72
C ALA A 26 0.81 16.45 10.24
N ILE A 27 1.70 17.33 9.75
CA ILE A 27 1.74 17.74 8.35
C ILE A 27 2.09 16.54 7.45
N ALA A 28 3.12 15.76 7.79
CA ALA A 28 3.52 14.59 7.02
C ALA A 28 2.39 13.57 6.90
N LYS A 29 1.67 13.32 8.00
CA LYS A 29 0.48 12.45 8.02
C LYS A 29 -0.63 12.99 7.13
N ALA A 30 -0.95 14.29 7.23
CA ALA A 30 -1.98 14.91 6.40
C ALA A 30 -1.63 14.86 4.90
N VAL A 31 -0.37 15.13 4.56
CA VAL A 31 0.15 15.03 3.19
C VAL A 31 0.09 13.59 2.68
N ALA A 32 0.51 12.61 3.48
CA ALA A 32 0.43 11.20 3.10
C ALA A 32 -1.01 10.75 2.81
N ILE A 33 -1.97 11.17 3.64
CA ILE A 33 -3.40 10.88 3.44
C ILE A 33 -3.90 11.53 2.14
N ALA A 34 -3.53 12.80 1.88
CA ALA A 34 -3.93 13.50 0.67
C ALA A 34 -3.29 12.93 -0.62
N LEU A 35 -2.06 12.41 -0.51
CA LEU A 35 -1.38 11.78 -1.63
C LEU A 35 -1.88 10.36 -1.91
N ALA A 36 -2.32 9.61 -0.88
CA ALA A 36 -2.81 8.25 -1.04
C ALA A 36 -3.94 8.15 -2.07
N SER A 37 -4.92 9.06 -2.05
CA SER A 37 -6.01 9.08 -3.03
C SER A 37 -5.54 9.34 -4.46
N THR A 38 -4.47 10.12 -4.63
CA THR A 38 -3.91 10.43 -5.94
C THR A 38 -3.08 9.26 -6.49
N LEU A 39 -2.35 8.58 -5.61
CA LEU A 39 -1.58 7.38 -5.94
C LEU A 39 -2.48 6.21 -6.34
N GLU A 40 -3.59 6.00 -5.63
CA GLU A 40 -4.57 4.98 -6.02
C GLU A 40 -5.24 5.29 -7.37
N ALA A 41 -5.53 6.56 -7.65
CA ALA A 41 -6.13 6.97 -8.93
C ALA A 41 -5.17 6.83 -10.14
N SER A 42 -3.86 6.75 -9.90
CA SER A 42 -2.83 6.61 -10.93
C SER A 42 -2.28 5.18 -11.08
N ARG A 43 -2.77 4.23 -10.27
CA ARG A 43 -2.53 2.81 -10.50
C ARG A 43 -3.43 2.32 -11.62
N GLU A 44 -2.89 2.24 -12.83
CA GLU A 44 -3.50 1.38 -13.84
C GLU A 44 -3.49 -0.07 -13.33
N PRO A 45 -4.65 -0.76 -13.30
CA PRO A 45 -4.68 -2.19 -12.99
C PRO A 45 -3.88 -2.94 -14.06
N LEU A 46 -2.63 -3.28 -13.72
CA LEU A 46 -1.74 -4.03 -14.62
C LEU A 46 -2.21 -5.48 -14.66
N ILE A 47 -3.01 -5.82 -15.66
CA ILE A 47 -3.36 -7.22 -15.91
C ILE A 47 -2.22 -7.92 -16.63
N VAL A 48 -1.58 -8.86 -15.94
CA VAL A 48 -0.40 -9.56 -16.43
C VAL A 48 -0.70 -11.01 -16.81
N ASP A 49 0.17 -11.59 -17.63
CA ASP A 49 0.13 -13.04 -17.91
C ASP A 49 0.84 -13.85 -16.81
N GLY A 50 0.85 -15.18 -16.96
CA GLY A 50 1.44 -16.07 -15.95
C GLY A 50 2.96 -15.98 -15.84
N ASN A 51 3.68 -15.65 -16.91
CA ASN A 51 5.14 -15.55 -16.85
C ASN A 51 5.54 -14.26 -16.13
N GLU A 52 4.87 -13.15 -16.46
CA GLU A 52 5.10 -11.89 -15.79
C GLU A 52 4.65 -11.93 -14.32
N MET A 53 3.54 -12.60 -14.01
CA MET A 53 3.13 -12.79 -12.61
C MET A 53 4.15 -13.63 -11.82
N ALA A 54 4.69 -14.69 -12.42
CA ALA A 54 5.74 -15.50 -11.77
C ALA A 54 7.00 -14.67 -11.49
N ARG A 55 7.39 -13.80 -12.44
CA ARG A 55 8.48 -12.84 -12.27
C ARG A 55 8.21 -11.87 -11.12
N LEU A 56 7.04 -11.23 -11.10
CA LEU A 56 6.65 -10.25 -10.08
C LEU A 56 6.58 -10.88 -8.68
N ALA A 57 6.03 -12.10 -8.57
CA ALA A 57 5.96 -12.84 -7.32
C ALA A 57 7.30 -13.51 -6.93
N SER A 58 8.34 -13.39 -7.76
CA SER A 58 9.66 -14.03 -7.55
C SER A 58 9.58 -15.56 -7.33
N VAL A 59 8.72 -16.24 -8.09
CA VAL A 59 8.54 -17.70 -8.06
C VAL A 59 8.68 -18.32 -9.43
N SER A 60 8.85 -19.65 -9.49
CA SER A 60 8.82 -20.36 -10.77
C SER A 60 7.40 -20.40 -11.35
N SER A 61 7.26 -20.47 -12.69
CA SER A 61 5.96 -20.64 -13.34
C SER A 61 5.25 -21.92 -12.90
N ALA A 62 6.00 -22.99 -12.58
CA ALA A 62 5.45 -24.23 -12.05
C ALA A 62 4.86 -24.05 -10.64
N THR A 63 5.52 -23.23 -9.80
CA THR A 63 5.00 -22.86 -8.47
C THR A 63 3.72 -22.03 -8.61
N LEU A 64 3.72 -21.04 -9.50
CA LEU A 64 2.53 -20.22 -9.76
C LEU A 64 1.35 -21.08 -10.23
N ASP A 65 1.59 -22.02 -11.16
CA ASP A 65 0.55 -22.92 -11.64
C ASP A 65 0.03 -23.87 -10.55
N ARG A 66 0.91 -24.36 -9.67
CA ARG A 66 0.51 -25.16 -8.49
C ARG A 66 -0.41 -24.36 -7.57
N LEU A 67 -0.04 -23.12 -7.24
CA LEU A 67 -0.83 -22.23 -6.37
C LEU A 67 -2.18 -21.89 -6.98
N ARG A 68 -2.22 -21.66 -8.30
CA ARG A 68 -3.47 -21.47 -9.02
C ARG A 68 -4.35 -22.72 -8.96
N ARG A 69 -3.79 -23.91 -9.22
CA ARG A 69 -4.53 -25.18 -9.19
C ARG A 69 -5.07 -25.52 -7.80
N SER A 70 -4.34 -25.16 -6.74
CA SER A 70 -4.82 -25.31 -5.36
C SER A 70 -5.83 -24.24 -4.93
N GLY A 71 -6.13 -23.26 -5.79
CA GLY A 71 -7.02 -22.15 -5.47
C GLY A 71 -6.42 -21.12 -4.50
N SER A 72 -5.11 -21.17 -4.25
CA SER A 72 -4.41 -20.30 -3.29
C SER A 72 -4.17 -18.89 -3.82
N ILE A 73 -4.25 -18.69 -5.13
CA ILE A 73 -4.15 -17.36 -5.75
C ILE A 73 -5.29 -17.13 -6.74
N PRO A 74 -5.81 -15.89 -6.82
CA PRO A 74 -6.84 -15.53 -7.79
C PRO A 74 -6.28 -15.53 -9.22
N SER A 75 -7.10 -15.98 -10.16
CA SER A 75 -6.84 -15.85 -11.59
C SER A 75 -8.16 -15.79 -12.34
N PHE A 76 -8.17 -15.14 -13.50
CA PHE A 76 -9.35 -15.09 -14.36
C PHE A 76 -8.98 -15.46 -15.80
N LEU A 77 -9.99 -15.88 -16.57
CA LEU A 77 -9.84 -16.22 -17.98
C LEU A 77 -10.16 -15.00 -18.85
N VAL A 78 -9.26 -14.71 -19.79
CA VAL A 78 -9.52 -13.78 -20.89
C VAL A 78 -9.31 -14.57 -22.18
N GLY A 79 -10.42 -14.97 -22.80
CA GLY A 79 -10.40 -15.97 -23.87
C GLY A 79 -9.88 -17.32 -23.37
N SER A 80 -8.83 -17.84 -24.01
CA SER A 80 -8.16 -19.09 -23.62
C SER A 80 -7.03 -18.91 -22.61
N SER A 81 -6.64 -17.68 -22.31
CA SER A 81 -5.45 -17.37 -21.51
C SER A 81 -5.81 -16.97 -20.08
N ARG A 82 -5.01 -17.43 -19.12
CA ARG A 82 -5.10 -17.02 -17.71
C ARG A 82 -4.45 -15.65 -17.54
N ARG A 83 -5.11 -14.79 -16.78
CA ARG A 83 -4.64 -13.46 -16.41
C ARG A 83 -4.70 -13.27 -14.91
N TYR A 84 -3.83 -12.39 -14.43
CA TYR A 84 -3.63 -12.11 -13.01
C TYR A 84 -3.63 -10.61 -12.77
N GLN A 85 -4.19 -10.22 -11.63
CA GLN A 85 -4.02 -8.90 -11.06
C GLN A 85 -2.96 -9.00 -9.96
N PRO A 86 -1.77 -8.40 -10.13
CA PRO A 86 -0.64 -8.57 -9.22
C PRO A 86 -0.98 -8.29 -7.76
N ASP A 87 -1.71 -7.20 -7.49
CA ASP A 87 -2.05 -6.79 -6.12
C ASP A 87 -2.89 -7.85 -5.39
N GLU A 88 -3.88 -8.44 -6.07
CA GLU A 88 -4.73 -9.49 -5.50
C GLU A 88 -3.96 -10.78 -5.25
N VAL A 89 -3.06 -11.15 -6.17
CA VAL A 89 -2.20 -12.32 -6.02
C VAL A 89 -1.24 -12.14 -4.86
N ILE A 90 -0.58 -10.98 -4.76
CA ILE A 90 0.37 -10.68 -3.68
C ILE A 90 -0.36 -10.66 -2.33
N ALA A 91 -1.55 -10.04 -2.26
CA ALA A 91 -2.36 -10.04 -1.04
C ALA A 91 -2.71 -11.47 -0.59
N ALA A 92 -3.17 -12.33 -1.50
CA ALA A 92 -3.47 -13.73 -1.19
C ALA A 92 -2.24 -14.51 -0.70
N LEU A 93 -1.06 -14.26 -1.28
CA LEU A 93 0.19 -14.88 -0.84
C LEU A 93 0.58 -14.44 0.58
N ILE A 94 0.44 -13.15 0.89
CA ILE A 94 0.72 -12.61 2.23
C ILE A 94 -0.22 -13.25 3.25
N GLU A 95 -1.53 -13.31 2.97
CA GLU A 95 -2.53 -13.93 3.85
C GLU A 95 -2.25 -15.42 4.09
N ALA A 96 -1.89 -16.15 3.03
CA ALA A 96 -1.52 -17.57 3.12
C ALA A 96 -0.25 -17.76 3.98
N SER A 97 0.73 -16.86 3.88
CA SER A 97 1.95 -16.91 4.69
C SER A 97 1.68 -16.60 6.17
N ALA A 98 0.83 -15.62 6.46
CA ALA A 98 0.45 -15.25 7.82
C ALA A 98 -0.30 -16.39 8.53
N SER A 99 -1.16 -17.11 7.80
CA SER A 99 -1.92 -18.25 8.32
C SER A 99 -1.03 -19.45 8.67
N ASN A 100 0.09 -19.64 7.98
CA ASN A 100 1.02 -20.75 8.24
C ASN A 100 1.91 -20.53 9.47
N ILE A 101 2.19 -19.28 9.85
CA ILE A 101 3.04 -18.94 11.00
C ILE A 101 2.31 -19.18 12.34
N GLY A 102 0.97 -19.17 12.35
CA GLY A 102 0.15 -19.46 13.54
C GLY A 102 -0.10 -20.95 13.83
N GLY A 103 0.39 -21.86 12.98
CA GLY A 103 0.09 -23.30 13.05
C GLY A 103 1.07 -24.15 13.87
N ASP A 104 2.19 -23.61 14.31
CA ASP A 104 3.21 -24.37 15.05
C ASP A 104 2.95 -24.30 16.57
N SER A 105 1.94 -25.05 17.01
CA SER A 105 1.66 -25.32 18.42
C SER A 105 1.01 -26.69 18.54
N ARG A 106 1.85 -27.75 18.50
CA ARG A 106 1.69 -29.12 19.04
C ARG A 106 2.73 -30.03 18.33
N GLY A 107 3.60 -30.76 19.02
CA GLY A 107 3.73 -31.03 20.45
C GLY A 107 5.00 -31.82 20.76
#